data_AF-A0A6N9C2C8-F1
#
_entry.id   AF-A0A6N9C2C8-F1
#
_cell.length_a   1.000
_cell.length_b   1.000
_cell.length_c   1.000
_cell.angle_alpha   90.00
_cell.angle_beta   90.00
_cell.angle_gamma   90.00
#
_symmetry.space_group_name_H-M   'P 1'
#
loop_
_entity.id
_entity.type
_entity.pdbx_description
1 polymer ?
#
loop_
_entity_poly.entity_id
_entity_poly.type
_entity_poly.pdbx_seq_one_letter_code
_entity_poly.pdbx_strand_id
1 'polypeptide(L)'
;MSADERGRASEAAERIVKYIPAEVLVTYTALITGLGALGITGERQYLAVLLIAVFLIATVVVVWTGAPAADRVRRAHLWVSPLAFLAWSYSISACVLGTWFLPTVAFVLIVAAVGLSIMLVPKVN
;
A
#
# COMPACT_ATOMS: atom_id res chain seq x y z
N MET A 1 1.29 10.08 33.90
CA MET A 1 1.94 9.50 32.71
C MET A 1 3.41 9.88 32.72
N SER A 2 4.30 8.93 33.05
CA SER A 2 5.73 9.17 33.17
C SER A 2 6.35 9.45 31.78
N ALA A 3 7.56 10.04 31.75
CA ALA A 3 8.29 10.23 30.49
C ALA A 3 8.58 8.90 29.77
N ASP A 4 8.68 7.81 30.54
CA ASP A 4 8.93 6.45 30.06
C ASP A 4 7.69 5.83 29.39
N GLU A 5 6.49 6.09 29.91
CA GLU A 5 5.21 5.68 29.28
C GLU A 5 4.96 6.40 27.95
N ARG A 6 5.37 7.68 27.84
CA ARG A 6 5.32 8.43 26.57
C ARG A 6 6.31 7.87 25.54
N GLY A 7 7.50 7.46 25.97
CA GLY A 7 8.50 6.83 25.11
C GLY A 7 8.01 5.51 24.51
N ARG A 8 7.39 4.64 25.33
CA ARG A 8 6.84 3.36 24.87
C ARG A 8 5.60 3.49 23.99
N ALA A 9 4.72 4.44 24.29
CA ALA A 9 3.58 4.75 23.42
C ALA A 9 4.05 5.37 22.10
N SER A 10 5.12 6.17 22.11
CA SER A 10 5.77 6.69 20.91
C SER A 10 6.48 5.60 20.11
N GLU A 11 7.14 4.62 20.74
CA GLU A 11 7.74 3.46 20.05
C GLU A 11 6.67 2.53 19.44
N ALA A 12 5.56 2.31 20.15
CA ALA A 12 4.40 1.58 19.62
C ALA A 12 3.71 2.36 18.49
N ALA A 13 3.70 3.69 18.58
CA ALA A 13 3.22 4.59 17.55
C ALA A 13 4.20 4.78 16.37
N GLU A 14 5.52 4.65 16.57
CA GLU A 14 6.52 4.64 15.50
C GLU A 14 6.57 3.27 14.81
N ARG A 15 6.17 2.23 15.54
CA ARG A 15 5.68 0.97 14.98
C ARG A 15 4.25 1.07 14.43
N ILE A 16 3.67 2.27 14.26
CA ILE A 16 2.62 2.49 13.24
C ILE A 16 3.30 2.33 11.90
N VAL A 17 3.39 1.05 11.58
CA VAL A 17 3.87 0.39 10.40
C VAL A 17 3.60 1.23 9.17
N LYS A 18 4.67 1.46 8.40
CA LYS A 18 4.54 1.85 7.00
C LYS A 18 3.57 0.86 6.35
N TYR A 19 2.33 1.31 6.10
CA TYR A 19 1.29 0.45 5.56
C TYR A 19 1.72 -0.18 4.24
N ILE A 20 2.59 0.47 3.48
CA ILE A 20 3.21 -0.08 2.29
C ILE A 20 4.72 0.11 2.44
N PRO A 21 5.55 -0.90 2.19
CA PRO A 21 7.00 -0.72 2.12
C PRO A 21 7.34 0.39 1.12
N ALA A 22 8.13 1.36 1.54
CA ALA A 22 8.41 2.55 0.71
C ALA A 22 9.15 2.17 -0.57
N GLU A 23 10.04 1.19 -0.48
CA GLU A 23 10.82 0.64 -1.57
C GLU A 23 9.90 0.07 -2.67
N VAL A 24 8.88 -0.71 -2.28
CA VAL A 24 7.88 -1.27 -3.19
C VAL A 24 7.14 -0.15 -3.93
N LEU A 25 6.64 0.84 -3.20
CA LEU A 25 5.83 1.92 -3.79
C LEU A 25 6.67 2.84 -4.70
N VAL A 26 7.89 3.18 -4.29
CA VAL A 26 8.80 4.03 -5.08
C VAL A 26 9.23 3.33 -6.35
N THR A 27 9.66 2.07 -6.28
CA THR A 27 10.04 1.29 -7.47
C THR A 27 8.86 1.13 -8.41
N TYR A 28 7.68 0.81 -7.89
CA TYR A 28 6.46 0.74 -8.70
C TYR A 28 6.16 2.07 -9.41
N THR A 29 6.20 3.18 -8.67
CA THR A 29 5.92 4.52 -9.21
C THR A 29 6.91 4.90 -10.31
N ALA A 30 8.21 4.60 -10.12
CA ALA A 30 9.23 4.82 -11.13
C ALA A 30 8.95 4.03 -12.42
N LEU A 31 8.56 2.76 -12.30
CA LEU A 31 8.23 1.91 -13.46
C LEU A 31 6.99 2.41 -14.21
N ILE A 32 5.92 2.77 -13.50
CA ILE A 32 4.71 3.34 -14.11
C ILE A 32 5.01 4.68 -14.79
N THR A 33 5.80 5.54 -14.15
CA THR A 33 6.20 6.83 -14.72
C THR A 33 7.04 6.64 -15.97
N GLY A 34 8.01 5.72 -15.94
CA GLY A 34 8.81 5.34 -17.10
C GLY A 34 7.96 4.78 -18.24
N LEU A 35 6.99 3.91 -17.94
CA LEU A 35 6.07 3.36 -18.93
C LEU A 35 5.24 4.46 -19.61
N GLY A 36 4.78 5.46 -18.86
CA GLY A 36 4.13 6.64 -19.41
C GLY A 36 5.05 7.50 -20.29
N ALA A 37 6.31 7.67 -19.89
CA ALA A 37 7.29 8.48 -20.61
C ALA A 37 7.78 7.84 -21.92
N LEU A 38 7.86 6.51 -22.00
CA LEU A 38 8.35 5.78 -23.17
C LEU A 38 7.37 5.76 -24.35
N GLY A 39 6.15 6.27 -24.18
CA GLY A 39 5.19 6.39 -25.28
C GLY A 39 4.69 5.05 -25.86
N ILE A 40 4.77 3.96 -25.09
CA ILE A 40 4.23 2.65 -25.48
C ILE A 40 2.70 2.76 -25.55
N THR A 41 2.09 2.60 -26.72
CA THR A 41 0.66 2.91 -26.93
C THR A 41 -0.26 1.69 -26.84
N GLY A 42 0.17 0.52 -27.35
CA GLY A 42 -0.71 -0.65 -27.48
C GLY A 42 -0.87 -1.49 -26.22
N GLU A 43 0.24 -1.75 -25.50
CA GLU A 43 0.26 -2.76 -24.42
C GLU A 43 0.41 -2.16 -23.02
N ARG A 44 0.49 -0.84 -22.90
CA ARG A 44 0.78 -0.18 -21.63
C ARG A 44 -0.22 -0.48 -20.52
N GLN A 45 -1.49 -0.70 -20.88
CA GLN A 45 -2.56 -1.03 -19.92
C GLN A 45 -2.33 -2.40 -19.30
N TYR A 46 -1.99 -3.40 -20.12
CA TYR A 46 -1.65 -4.74 -19.65
C TYR A 46 -0.39 -4.73 -18.80
N LEU A 47 0.63 -3.96 -19.21
CA LEU A 47 1.84 -3.78 -18.41
C LEU A 47 1.56 -3.10 -17.06
N ALA A 48 0.69 -2.09 -17.02
CA ALA A 48 0.28 -1.46 -15.77
C ALA A 48 -0.45 -2.45 -14.85
N VAL A 49 -1.39 -3.23 -15.38
CA VAL A 49 -2.11 -4.27 -14.61
C VAL A 49 -1.14 -5.35 -14.11
N LEU A 50 -0.20 -5.78 -14.95
CA LEU A 50 0.84 -6.74 -14.59
C LEU A 50 1.73 -6.19 -13.46
N LEU A 51 2.16 -4.93 -13.56
CA LEU A 51 2.96 -4.27 -12.52
C LEU A 51 2.18 -4.15 -11.21
N ILE A 52 0.88 -3.79 -11.26
CA ILE A 52 0.01 -3.79 -10.07
C ILE A 52 -0.01 -5.18 -9.44
N ALA A 53 -0.26 -6.24 -10.23
CA ALA A 53 -0.34 -7.60 -9.72
C ALA A 53 0.99 -8.07 -9.11
N VAL A 54 2.12 -7.85 -9.79
CA VAL A 54 3.45 -8.25 -9.32
C VAL A 54 3.81 -7.52 -8.02
N PHE A 55 3.63 -6.21 -7.96
CA PHE A 55 3.98 -5.43 -6.76
C PHE A 55 2.97 -5.63 -5.61
N LEU A 56 1.71 -5.99 -5.90
CA LEU A 56 0.76 -6.43 -4.89
C LEU A 56 1.23 -7.73 -4.24
N ILE A 57 1.64 -8.72 -5.04
CA ILE A 57 2.24 -9.97 -4.52
C ILE A 57 3.50 -9.66 -3.72
N ALA A 58 4.39 -8.82 -4.24
CA ALA A 58 5.60 -8.40 -3.51
C ALA A 58 5.25 -7.75 -2.17
N THR A 59 4.23 -6.89 -2.12
CA THR A 59 3.74 -6.28 -0.87
C THR A 59 3.30 -7.35 0.13
N VAL A 60 2.48 -8.30 -0.31
CA VAL A 60 2.02 -9.42 0.54
C VAL A 60 3.21 -10.23 1.06
N VAL A 61 4.17 -10.57 0.20
CA VAL A 61 5.35 -11.35 0.55
C VAL A 61 6.21 -10.61 1.57
N VAL A 62 6.52 -9.33 1.34
CA VAL A 62 7.33 -8.50 2.25
C VAL A 62 6.66 -8.37 3.62
N VAL A 63 5.34 -8.16 3.66
CA VAL A 63 4.60 -8.09 4.93
C VAL A 63 4.57 -9.45 5.62
N TRP A 64 4.40 -10.54 4.87
CA TRP A 64 4.38 -11.89 5.42
C TRP A 64 5.71 -12.30 6.05
N THR A 65 6.84 -11.97 5.38
CA THR A 65 8.19 -12.35 5.84
C THR A 65 8.78 -11.37 6.85
N GLY A 66 8.41 -10.09 6.80
CA GLY A 66 8.93 -9.05 7.67
C GLY A 66 8.17 -8.88 9.00
N ALA A 67 6.93 -9.36 9.10
CA ALA A 67 6.12 -9.21 10.31
C ALA A 67 6.34 -10.35 11.32
N PRO A 68 6.46 -10.07 12.63
CA PRO A 68 6.57 -11.08 13.68
C PRO A 68 5.42 -12.12 13.61
N ALA A 69 5.75 -13.40 13.72
CA ALA A 69 4.82 -14.49 13.44
C ALA A 69 3.61 -14.57 14.40
N ALA A 70 3.71 -14.00 15.60
CA ALA A 70 2.79 -14.23 16.70
C ALA A 70 1.66 -13.20 16.85
N ASP A 71 1.64 -12.11 16.09
CA ASP A 71 0.78 -10.97 16.44
C ASP A 71 -0.50 -10.82 15.61
N ARG A 72 -1.59 -10.42 16.30
CA ARG A 72 -2.79 -9.83 15.67
C ARG A 72 -2.42 -8.70 14.72
N VAL A 73 -1.32 -8.00 15.01
CA VAL A 73 -0.69 -6.95 14.20
C VAL A 73 -0.31 -7.48 12.81
N ARG A 74 0.33 -8.66 12.70
CA ARG A 74 0.66 -9.25 11.39
C ARG A 74 -0.59 -9.51 10.54
N ARG A 75 -1.65 -10.06 11.16
CA ARG A 75 -2.92 -10.29 10.45
C ARG A 75 -3.54 -8.99 9.97
N ALA A 76 -3.48 -7.92 10.77
CA ALA A 76 -3.94 -6.60 10.35
C ALA A 76 -3.14 -6.10 9.13
N HIS A 77 -1.80 -6.17 9.17
CA HIS A 77 -0.97 -5.73 8.03
C HIS A 77 -1.20 -6.53 6.76
N LEU A 78 -1.41 -7.85 6.87
CA LEU A 78 -1.69 -8.68 5.70
C LEU A 78 -2.99 -8.30 4.96
N TRP A 79 -3.91 -7.59 5.60
CA TRP A 79 -5.11 -7.06 4.95
C TRP A 79 -4.96 -5.60 4.54
N VAL A 80 -4.43 -4.75 5.42
CA VAL A 80 -4.36 -3.32 5.16
C VAL A 80 -3.30 -2.99 4.13
N SER A 81 -2.12 -3.60 4.23
CA SER A 81 -0.99 -3.28 3.36
C SER A 81 -1.28 -3.55 1.89
N PRO A 82 -1.84 -4.71 1.51
CA PRO A 82 -2.22 -4.96 0.12
C PRO A 82 -3.35 -4.04 -0.35
N LEU A 83 -4.34 -3.74 0.49
CA LEU A 83 -5.43 -2.83 0.10
C LEU A 83 -4.94 -1.39 -0.10
N ALA A 84 -4.11 -0.90 0.82
CA ALA A 84 -3.48 0.40 0.70
C ALA A 84 -2.61 0.45 -0.57
N PHE A 85 -1.80 -0.58 -0.83
CA PHE A 85 -1.02 -0.68 -2.05
C PHE A 85 -1.93 -0.64 -3.29
N LEU A 86 -3.03 -1.38 -3.29
CA LEU A 86 -3.97 -1.40 -4.43
C LEU A 86 -4.60 -0.02 -4.67
N ALA A 87 -5.00 0.68 -3.61
CA ALA A 87 -5.56 2.02 -3.69
C ALA A 87 -4.57 3.03 -4.31
N TRP A 88 -3.33 3.02 -3.84
CA TRP A 88 -2.28 3.88 -4.36
C TRP A 88 -1.86 3.51 -5.78
N SER A 89 -1.58 2.23 -6.03
CA SER A 89 -1.07 1.76 -7.32
C SER A 89 -2.07 1.98 -8.45
N TYR A 90 -3.36 1.72 -8.22
CA TYR A 90 -4.41 2.02 -9.20
C TYR A 90 -4.50 3.51 -9.52
N SER A 91 -4.40 4.37 -8.51
CA SER A 91 -4.43 5.83 -8.68
C SER A 91 -3.21 6.37 -9.42
N ILE A 92 -2.01 5.88 -9.07
CA ILE A 92 -0.74 6.24 -9.74
C ILE A 92 -0.76 5.79 -11.21
N SER A 93 -1.39 4.65 -11.51
CA SER A 93 -1.53 4.12 -12.86
C SER A 93 -2.53 4.86 -13.74
N ALA A 94 -3.24 5.88 -13.26
CA ALA A 94 -4.28 6.57 -14.02
C ALA A 94 -3.80 7.06 -15.41
N CYS A 95 -2.58 7.61 -15.48
CA CYS A 95 -2.00 8.11 -16.73
C CYS A 95 -1.70 7.01 -17.77
N VAL A 96 -1.45 5.78 -17.30
CA VAL A 96 -1.11 4.63 -18.16
C VAL A 96 -2.35 3.81 -18.51
N LEU A 97 -3.27 3.64 -17.57
CA LEU A 97 -4.52 2.89 -17.75
C LEU A 97 -5.46 3.57 -18.76
N GLY A 98 -5.45 4.90 -18.85
CA GLY A 98 -6.28 5.64 -19.79
C GLY A 98 -7.76 5.32 -19.59
N THR A 99 -8.43 4.78 -20.61
CA THR A 99 -9.86 4.43 -20.55
C THR A 99 -10.21 3.30 -19.58
N TRP A 100 -9.21 2.52 -19.12
CA TRP A 100 -9.42 1.47 -18.11
C TRP A 100 -9.43 2.03 -16.68
N PHE A 101 -9.05 3.29 -16.50
CA PHE A 101 -9.11 3.95 -15.23
C PHE A 101 -10.55 4.39 -14.93
N LEU A 102 -11.10 3.89 -13.83
CA LEU A 102 -12.41 4.21 -13.31
C LEU A 102 -12.24 5.05 -12.05
N PRO A 103 -12.45 6.37 -12.09
CA PRO A 103 -12.26 7.25 -10.93
C PRO A 103 -13.05 6.80 -9.69
N THR A 104 -14.24 6.24 -9.89
CA THR A 104 -15.07 5.69 -8.81
C THR A 104 -14.39 4.53 -8.09
N VAL A 105 -13.69 3.65 -8.82
CA VAL A 105 -12.94 2.53 -8.22
C VAL A 105 -11.78 3.07 -7.38
N ALA A 106 -11.04 4.05 -7.89
CA ALA A 106 -9.97 4.70 -7.13
C ALA A 106 -10.49 5.35 -5.84
N PHE A 107 -11.62 6.08 -5.93
CA PHE A 107 -12.26 6.68 -4.77
C PHE A 107 -12.67 5.64 -3.71
N VAL A 108 -13.34 4.56 -4.12
CA VAL A 108 -13.76 3.48 -3.21
C VAL A 108 -12.54 2.83 -2.54
N LEU A 109 -11.47 2.56 -3.29
CA LEU A 109 -10.25 1.97 -2.75
C LEU A 109 -9.57 2.89 -1.72
N ILE A 110 -9.49 4.20 -2.01
CA ILE A 110 -8.91 5.18 -1.07
C ILE A 110 -9.75 5.28 0.19
N VAL A 111 -11.08 5.40 0.06
CA VAL A 111 -11.99 5.45 1.22
C VAL A 111 -11.88 4.18 2.06
N ALA A 112 -11.81 3.01 1.43
CA ALA A 112 -11.64 1.75 2.13
C ALA A 112 -10.29 1.67 2.85
N ALA A 113 -9.20 2.08 2.20
CA ALA A 113 -7.86 2.10 2.80
C ALA A 113 -7.78 3.05 4.01
N VAL A 114 -8.38 4.25 3.91
CA VAL A 114 -8.47 5.21 5.02
C VAL A 114 -9.38 4.68 6.13
N GLY A 115 -10.53 4.11 5.79
CA GLY A 115 -11.43 3.51 6.77
C GLY A 115 -10.74 2.42 7.59
N LEU A 116 -10.01 1.52 6.93
CA LEU A 116 -9.24 0.48 7.60
C LEU A 116 -8.11 1.04 8.47
N SER A 117 -7.39 2.07 8.01
CA SER A 117 -6.31 2.65 8.80
C SER A 117 -6.81 3.29 10.10
N ILE A 118 -8.01 3.88 10.09
CA ILE A 118 -8.67 4.43 11.28
C ILE A 118 -9.15 3.31 12.21
N MET A 119 -9.76 2.25 11.66
CA MET A 119 -10.31 1.15 12.46
C MET A 119 -9.24 0.30 13.15
N LEU A 120 -8.02 0.26 12.60
CA LEU A 120 -6.95 -0.62 13.08
C LEU A 120 -5.92 0.09 13.96
N VAL A 121 -6.19 1.32 14.40
CA VAL A 121 -5.40 2.00 15.42
C VAL A 121 -5.35 1.08 16.67
N PRO A 122 -4.16 0.58 17.06
CA PRO A 122 -4.04 -0.29 18.22
C PRO A 122 -4.50 0.46 19.46
N LYS A 123 -5.48 -0.10 20.20
CA LYS A 123 -5.80 0.41 21.54
C LYS A 123 -4.64 0.03 22.45
N VAL A 124 -3.86 1.03 22.87
CA VAL A 124 -2.89 0.89 23.96
C VAL A 124 -3.70 0.70 25.24
N ASN A 125 -3.84 -0.55 25.70
CA ASN A 125 -4.35 -0.87 27.03
C ASN A 125 -3.18 -1.02 27.99
#